data_AF-A0A8P4K770-F1
#
_entry.id   AF-A0A8P4K770-F1
#
_cell.length_a   1.000
_cell.length_b   1.000
_cell.length_c   1.000
_cell.angle_alpha   90.00
_cell.angle_beta   90.00
_cell.angle_gamma   90.00
#
_symmetry.space_group_name_H-M   'P 1'
#
loop_
_entity.id
_entity.type
_entity.pdbx_description
1 polymer ?
#
loop_
_entity_poly.entity_id
_entity_poly.type
_entity_poly.pdbx_seq_one_letter_code
_entity_poly.pdbx_strand_id
1 'polypeptide(L)'
;MEDRLAALELKNCAGDSKKRRRMHNPKIAEAVRRLHNSETNCRRYEPEQGLTSPHNEAVTSYLLGAMSASPDLHDADNDDIVSACQTYYETVRRSFRYKQPDLAPQAEAVKSSARSRWRRKRLLEARQSVLDEEEEELWKSATIDLMSDEEDGIVGGVSGWIVRPPSFRSQELTELCATLQSRLEATPKYRATHHRRL
;
A
#
# COMPACT_ATOMS: atom_id res chain seq x y z
N MET A 1 6.00 -27.26 43.04
CA MET A 1 5.59 -26.23 42.06
C MET A 1 6.76 -25.26 41.84
N GLU A 2 7.93 -25.78 41.50
CA GLU A 2 9.16 -24.97 41.30
C GLU A 2 9.82 -25.28 39.94
N ASP A 3 9.57 -26.45 39.35
CA ASP A 3 10.09 -26.83 38.02
C ASP A 3 9.44 -26.13 36.81
N ARG A 4 8.40 -25.31 37.01
CA ARG A 4 7.78 -24.52 35.93
C ARG A 4 8.38 -23.13 35.75
N LEU A 5 9.18 -22.65 36.71
CA LEU A 5 9.84 -21.35 36.61
C LEU A 5 11.19 -21.41 35.87
N ALA A 6 11.91 -22.53 35.94
CA ALA A 6 13.18 -22.71 35.23
C ALA A 6 13.02 -22.79 33.69
N ALA A 7 11.86 -23.18 33.18
CA ALA A 7 11.59 -23.25 31.74
C ALA A 7 11.33 -21.86 31.10
N LEU A 8 11.13 -20.82 31.91
CA LEU A 8 10.90 -19.45 31.44
C LEU A 8 12.19 -18.61 31.35
N GLU A 9 13.29 -19.04 31.96
CA GLU A 9 14.55 -18.27 31.97
C GLU A 9 15.55 -18.64 30.85
N LEU A 10 15.36 -19.75 30.14
CA LEU A 10 16.27 -20.20 29.08
C LEU A 10 15.98 -19.64 27.67
N LYS A 11 15.06 -18.69 27.53
CA LYS A 11 14.68 -18.12 26.23
C LYS A 11 14.98 -16.62 26.07
N ASN A 12 15.90 -16.10 26.88
CA ASN A 12 16.40 -14.72 26.79
C ASN A 12 17.84 -14.62 26.26
N CYS A 13 18.31 -15.62 25.51
CA CYS A 13 19.55 -15.53 24.73
C CYS A 13 19.25 -15.50 23.23
N ALA A 14 18.36 -14.59 22.80
CA ALA A 14 18.27 -14.23 21.40
C ALA A 14 19.17 -13.01 21.20
N GLY A 15 20.33 -13.24 20.57
CA GLY A 15 21.25 -12.19 20.18
C GLY A 15 20.50 -11.04 19.52
N ASP A 16 20.79 -9.84 20.01
CA ASP A 16 20.29 -8.54 19.59
C ASP A 16 20.75 -8.24 18.16
N SER A 17 20.23 -9.00 17.19
CA SER A 17 20.26 -8.65 15.79
C SER A 17 19.16 -7.61 15.59
N LYS A 18 19.49 -6.38 15.98
CA LYS A 18 18.75 -5.18 15.58
C LYS A 18 18.47 -5.33 14.09
N LYS A 19 17.23 -5.70 13.75
CA LYS A 19 16.79 -5.82 12.36
C LYS A 19 17.07 -4.45 11.75
N ARG A 20 18.17 -4.34 10.98
CA ARG A 20 18.47 -3.14 10.20
C ARG A 20 17.15 -2.82 9.51
N ARG A 21 16.59 -1.64 9.79
CA ARG A 21 15.48 -1.11 9.01
C ARG A 21 15.90 -1.32 7.57
N ARG A 22 15.21 -2.20 6.83
CA ARG A 22 15.56 -2.55 5.45
C ARG A 22 15.75 -1.22 4.74
N MET A 23 16.98 -0.88 4.41
CA MET A 23 17.28 0.37 3.77
C MET A 23 16.69 0.24 2.37
N HIS A 24 15.53 0.85 2.19
CA HIS A 24 14.81 0.75 0.93
C HIS A 24 15.60 1.56 -0.09
N ASN A 25 16.47 0.90 -0.85
CA ASN A 25 17.13 1.51 -1.99
C ASN A 25 16.19 1.39 -3.21
N PRO A 26 15.46 2.47 -3.58
CA PRO A 26 14.47 2.40 -4.65
C PRO A 26 15.09 2.05 -6.00
N LYS A 27 16.36 2.44 -6.23
CA LYS A 27 17.09 2.13 -7.47
C LYS A 27 17.32 0.62 -7.61
N ILE A 28 17.83 -0.03 -6.57
CA ILE A 28 18.05 -1.49 -6.56
C ILE A 28 16.70 -2.21 -6.71
N ALA A 29 15.68 -1.79 -5.95
CA ALA A 29 14.35 -2.42 -6.01
C ALA A 29 13.70 -2.32 -7.40
N GLU A 30 13.87 -1.18 -8.08
CA GLU A 30 13.38 -1.00 -9.44
C GLU A 30 14.19 -1.82 -10.45
N ALA A 31 15.52 -1.86 -10.33
CA ALA A 31 16.38 -2.66 -11.19
C ALA A 31 16.08 -4.17 -11.07
N VAL A 32 15.92 -4.71 -9.85
CA VAL A 32 15.45 -6.09 -9.62
C VAL A 32 14.15 -6.34 -10.38
N ARG A 33 13.15 -5.46 -10.21
CA ARG A 33 11.84 -5.62 -10.84
C ARG A 33 11.95 -5.62 -12.36
N ARG A 34 12.69 -4.67 -12.94
CA ARG A 34 12.86 -4.56 -14.39
C ARG A 34 13.60 -5.77 -14.95
N LEU A 35 14.72 -6.17 -14.33
CA LEU A 35 15.51 -7.31 -14.76
C LEU A 35 14.73 -8.61 -14.64
N HIS A 36 14.08 -8.85 -13.49
CA HIS A 36 13.26 -10.04 -13.31
C HIS A 36 12.15 -10.12 -14.36
N ASN A 37 11.54 -8.98 -14.71
CA ASN A 37 10.42 -8.94 -15.65
C ASN A 37 10.83 -8.85 -17.13
N SER A 38 12.11 -8.59 -17.43
CA SER A 38 12.65 -8.49 -18.79
C SER A 38 12.34 -9.72 -19.64
N GLU A 39 12.00 -9.52 -20.91
CA GLU A 39 11.78 -10.60 -21.87
C GLU A 39 13.02 -11.49 -22.05
N THR A 40 14.21 -10.90 -21.90
CA THR A 40 15.50 -11.61 -21.98
C THR A 40 15.77 -12.49 -20.75
N ASN A 41 15.03 -12.31 -19.66
CA ASN A 41 15.20 -13.11 -18.45
C ASN A 41 14.44 -14.44 -18.55
N CYS A 42 15.21 -15.52 -18.73
CA CYS A 42 14.71 -16.90 -18.78
C CYS A 42 14.50 -17.54 -17.39
N ARG A 43 14.91 -16.89 -16.29
CA ARG A 43 14.79 -17.41 -14.93
C ARG A 43 13.72 -16.64 -14.15
N ARG A 44 12.58 -17.28 -13.90
CA ARG A 44 11.45 -16.68 -13.18
C ARG A 44 11.28 -17.30 -11.81
N TYR A 45 11.04 -16.43 -10.83
CA TYR A 45 10.71 -16.86 -9.47
C TYR A 45 9.41 -17.66 -9.48
N GLU A 46 9.43 -18.82 -8.85
CA GLU A 46 8.25 -19.68 -8.70
C GLU A 46 7.63 -19.48 -7.31
N PRO A 47 6.43 -18.87 -7.23
CA PRO A 47 5.82 -18.50 -5.96
C PRO A 47 5.29 -19.68 -5.14
N GLU A 48 5.12 -20.85 -5.77
CA GLU A 48 4.72 -22.09 -5.13
C GLU A 48 5.89 -22.73 -4.35
N GLN A 49 7.13 -22.50 -4.78
CA GLN A 49 8.31 -23.03 -4.13
C GLN A 49 8.80 -22.10 -3.00
N GLY A 50 9.53 -22.67 -2.04
CA GLY A 50 10.21 -21.90 -1.00
C GLY A 50 11.32 -21.01 -1.57
N LEU A 51 11.71 -19.96 -0.84
CA LEU A 51 12.84 -19.10 -1.20
C LEU A 51 14.16 -19.88 -1.27
N THR A 52 14.31 -20.91 -0.43
CA THR A 52 15.48 -21.80 -0.35
C THR A 52 15.35 -23.04 -1.24
N SER A 53 14.43 -23.03 -2.21
CA SER A 53 14.38 -24.10 -3.19
C SER A 53 15.55 -23.95 -4.16
N PRO A 54 16.14 -25.05 -4.66
CA PRO A 54 17.25 -24.98 -5.61
C PRO A 54 16.94 -24.09 -6.82
N HIS A 55 15.68 -24.10 -7.28
CA HIS A 55 15.21 -23.24 -8.38
C HIS A 55 15.23 -21.75 -7.99
N ASN A 56 14.54 -21.35 -6.91
CA ASN A 56 14.47 -19.94 -6.54
C ASN A 56 15.82 -19.36 -6.06
N GLU A 57 16.68 -20.20 -5.48
CA GLU A 57 18.07 -19.84 -5.21
C GLU A 57 18.83 -19.55 -6.51
N ALA A 58 18.68 -20.40 -7.53
CA ALA A 58 19.29 -20.18 -8.84
C ALA A 58 18.77 -18.93 -9.57
N VAL A 59 17.50 -18.56 -9.37
CA VAL A 59 16.94 -17.29 -9.86
C VAL A 59 17.61 -16.11 -9.14
N THR A 60 17.73 -16.18 -7.81
CA THR A 60 18.35 -15.12 -7.00
C THR A 60 19.81 -14.92 -7.35
N SER A 61 20.59 -16.01 -7.47
CA SER A 61 22.01 -15.95 -7.87
C SER A 61 22.19 -15.34 -9.27
N TYR A 62 21.27 -15.63 -10.20
CA TYR A 62 21.28 -15.02 -11.53
C TYR A 62 21.02 -13.52 -11.48
N LEU A 63 19.98 -13.08 -10.77
CA LEU A 63 19.66 -11.65 -10.64
C LEU A 63 20.79 -10.90 -9.93
N LEU A 64 21.37 -11.49 -8.89
CA LEU A 64 22.52 -10.94 -8.19
C LEU A 64 23.70 -10.73 -9.15
N GLY A 65 24.11 -11.77 -9.87
CA GLY A 65 25.23 -11.68 -10.81
C GLY A 65 25.00 -10.65 -11.92
N ALA A 66 23.80 -10.61 -12.49
CA ALA A 66 23.44 -9.65 -13.53
C ALA A 66 23.36 -8.20 -13.00
N MET A 67 22.93 -7.99 -11.76
CA MET A 67 22.87 -6.66 -11.14
C MET A 67 24.25 -6.15 -10.73
N SER A 68 25.10 -7.01 -10.15
CA SER A 68 26.47 -6.63 -9.78
C SER A 68 27.34 -6.39 -11.02
N ALA A 69 27.02 -7.00 -12.16
CA ALA A 69 27.68 -6.71 -13.44
C ALA A 69 27.17 -5.42 -14.13
N SER A 70 26.07 -4.82 -13.63
CA SER A 70 25.52 -3.59 -14.21
C SER A 70 26.38 -2.38 -13.79
N PRO A 71 26.80 -1.51 -14.73
CA PRO A 71 27.58 -0.31 -14.40
C PRO A 71 26.90 0.58 -13.35
N ASP A 72 25.57 0.65 -13.36
CA ASP A 72 24.79 1.51 -12.47
C ASP A 72 24.73 0.98 -11.02
N LEU A 73 25.05 -0.29 -10.79
CA LEU A 73 24.86 -0.99 -9.51
C LEU A 73 26.08 -1.84 -9.10
N HIS A 74 27.22 -1.70 -9.75
CA HIS A 74 28.42 -2.50 -9.47
C HIS A 74 28.97 -2.31 -8.05
N ASP A 75 28.77 -1.13 -7.45
CA ASP A 75 29.15 -0.82 -6.06
C ASP A 75 28.08 -1.21 -5.03
N ALA A 76 26.92 -1.72 -5.46
CA ALA A 76 25.86 -2.08 -4.53
C ALA A 76 26.24 -3.33 -3.72
N ASP A 77 25.93 -3.31 -2.43
CA ASP A 77 26.12 -4.46 -1.56
C ASP A 77 25.26 -5.64 -2.06
N ASN A 78 25.89 -6.80 -2.20
CA ASN A 78 25.22 -8.03 -2.62
C ASN A 78 24.06 -8.37 -1.67
N ASP A 79 24.18 -8.11 -0.37
CA ASP A 79 23.13 -8.35 0.62
C ASP A 79 21.93 -7.44 0.40
N ASP A 80 22.16 -6.20 -0.05
CA ASP A 80 21.09 -5.25 -0.40
C ASP A 80 20.36 -5.69 -1.68
N ILE A 81 21.09 -6.21 -2.68
CA ILE A 81 20.50 -6.78 -3.90
C ILE A 81 19.65 -8.02 -3.58
N VAL A 82 20.18 -8.96 -2.76
CA VAL A 82 19.45 -10.16 -2.33
C VAL A 82 18.21 -9.76 -1.53
N SER A 83 18.33 -8.80 -0.61
CA SER A 83 17.21 -8.27 0.17
C SER A 83 16.13 -7.63 -0.72
N ALA A 84 16.52 -6.93 -1.78
CA ALA A 84 15.61 -6.38 -2.77
C ALA A 84 14.90 -7.47 -3.59
N CYS A 85 15.63 -8.52 -4.00
CA CYS A 85 15.07 -9.71 -4.65
C CYS A 85 14.00 -10.38 -3.77
N GLN A 86 14.33 -10.68 -2.51
CA GLN A 86 13.39 -11.30 -1.57
C GLN A 86 12.15 -10.44 -1.32
N THR A 87 12.33 -9.12 -1.21
CA THR A 87 11.20 -8.19 -1.06
C THR A 87 10.31 -8.20 -2.29
N TYR A 88 10.90 -8.23 -3.49
CA TYR A 88 10.16 -8.36 -4.74
C TYR A 88 9.42 -9.70 -4.83
N TYR A 89 10.06 -10.82 -4.49
CA TYR A 89 9.43 -12.13 -4.49
C TYR A 89 8.25 -12.22 -3.52
N GLU A 90 8.30 -11.56 -2.36
CA GLU A 90 7.14 -11.50 -1.46
C GLU A 90 5.95 -10.80 -2.13
N THR A 91 6.18 -9.80 -3.00
CA THR A 91 5.11 -9.18 -3.78
C THR A 91 4.53 -10.14 -4.83
N VAL A 92 5.39 -10.89 -5.53
CA VAL A 92 4.97 -11.90 -6.52
C VAL A 92 4.18 -13.02 -5.83
N ARG A 93 4.67 -13.52 -4.70
CA ARG A 93 4.02 -14.56 -3.89
C ARG A 93 2.69 -14.09 -3.33
N ARG A 94 2.58 -12.84 -2.86
CA ARG A 94 1.30 -12.26 -2.43
C ARG A 94 0.31 -12.16 -3.59
N SER A 95 0.76 -11.69 -4.74
CA SER A 95 -0.08 -11.61 -5.95
C SER A 95 -0.57 -13.00 -6.38
N PHE A 96 0.31 -14.00 -6.36
CA PHE A 96 -0.02 -15.39 -6.65
C PHE A 96 -1.08 -15.93 -5.67
N ARG A 97 -0.89 -15.76 -4.36
CA ARG A 97 -1.89 -16.16 -3.35
C ARG A 97 -3.26 -15.52 -3.59
N TYR A 98 -3.30 -14.23 -3.91
CA TYR A 98 -4.56 -13.53 -4.19
C TYR A 98 -5.22 -13.88 -5.53
N LYS A 99 -4.56 -14.67 -6.38
CA LYS A 99 -5.19 -15.25 -7.58
C LYS A 99 -5.86 -16.60 -7.31
N GLN A 100 -5.62 -17.20 -6.14
CA GLN A 100 -6.27 -18.45 -5.76
C GLN A 100 -7.77 -18.19 -5.49
N PRO A 101 -8.70 -19.06 -5.95
CA PRO A 101 -10.14 -18.82 -5.85
C PRO A 101 -10.65 -18.67 -4.41
N ASP A 102 -10.05 -19.38 -3.46
CA ASP A 102 -10.37 -19.35 -2.04
C ASP A 102 -10.06 -17.99 -1.39
N LEU A 103 -9.01 -17.31 -1.86
CA LEU A 103 -8.57 -16.02 -1.36
C LEU A 103 -9.08 -14.83 -2.19
N ALA A 104 -9.78 -15.08 -3.30
CA ALA A 104 -10.31 -14.03 -4.16
C ALA A 104 -11.23 -13.02 -3.42
N PRO A 105 -12.15 -13.45 -2.52
CA PRO A 105 -12.96 -12.50 -1.74
C PRO A 105 -12.10 -11.62 -0.83
N GLN A 106 -11.08 -12.19 -0.19
CA GLN A 106 -10.16 -11.44 0.66
C GLN A 106 -9.32 -10.45 -0.16
N ALA A 107 -8.87 -10.86 -1.35
CA ALA A 107 -8.12 -10.00 -2.26
C ALA A 107 -8.96 -8.79 -2.69
N GLU A 108 -10.23 -8.98 -3.04
CA GLU A 108 -11.14 -7.88 -3.38
C GLU A 108 -11.47 -7.00 -2.18
N ALA A 109 -11.59 -7.55 -0.98
CA ALA A 109 -11.75 -6.77 0.25
C ALA A 109 -10.52 -5.86 0.51
N VAL A 110 -9.30 -6.37 0.31
CA VAL A 110 -8.07 -5.57 0.45
C VAL A 110 -8.01 -4.47 -0.62
N LYS A 111 -8.30 -4.80 -1.88
CA LYS A 111 -8.30 -3.82 -2.97
C LYS A 111 -9.36 -2.74 -2.77
N SER A 112 -10.58 -3.11 -2.38
CA SER A 112 -11.68 -2.17 -2.12
C SER A 112 -11.35 -1.26 -0.94
N SER A 113 -10.82 -1.79 0.16
CA SER A 113 -10.37 -1.00 1.31
C SER A 113 -9.27 0.01 0.92
N ALA A 114 -8.27 -0.42 0.14
CA ALA A 114 -7.21 0.46 -0.35
C ALA A 114 -7.78 1.57 -1.27
N ARG A 115 -8.73 1.24 -2.15
CA ARG A 115 -9.43 2.22 -3.00
C ARG A 115 -10.23 3.23 -2.17
N SER A 116 -11.03 2.78 -1.21
CA SER A 116 -11.78 3.68 -0.30
C SER A 116 -10.83 4.63 0.45
N ARG A 117 -9.76 4.10 1.05
CA ARG A 117 -8.77 4.93 1.76
C ARG A 117 -8.13 5.97 0.84
N TRP A 118 -7.81 5.61 -0.40
CA TRP A 118 -7.26 6.56 -1.37
C TRP A 118 -8.28 7.62 -1.81
N ARG A 119 -9.55 7.24 -2.01
CA ARG A 119 -10.64 8.20 -2.28
C ARG A 119 -10.81 9.19 -1.12
N ARG A 120 -10.87 8.71 0.12
CA ARG A 120 -10.92 9.53 1.33
C ARG A 120 -9.72 10.48 1.45
N LYS A 121 -8.52 9.99 1.13
CA LYS A 121 -7.31 10.83 1.12
C LYS A 121 -7.43 11.98 0.10
N ARG A 122 -7.82 11.68 -1.14
CA ARG A 122 -8.04 12.72 -2.15
C ARG A 122 -9.14 13.70 -1.75
N LEU A 123 -10.20 13.22 -1.11
CA LEU A 123 -11.28 14.08 -0.64
C LEU A 123 -10.78 15.06 0.43
N LEU A 124 -9.96 14.58 1.38
CA LEU A 124 -9.32 15.42 2.38
C LEU A 124 -8.48 16.51 1.72
N GLU A 125 -7.61 16.13 0.79
CA GLU A 125 -6.72 17.07 0.06
C GLU A 125 -7.52 18.08 -0.78
N ALA A 126 -8.58 17.64 -1.47
CA ALA A 126 -9.43 18.53 -2.25
C ALA A 126 -10.14 19.55 -1.36
N ARG A 127 -10.70 19.12 -0.24
CA ARG A 127 -11.39 20.02 0.71
C ARG A 127 -10.43 21.00 1.36
N GLN A 128 -9.23 20.56 1.70
CA GLN A 128 -8.18 21.43 2.22
C GLN A 128 -7.81 22.54 1.22
N SER A 129 -7.92 22.30 -0.08
CA SER A 129 -7.58 23.30 -1.11
C SER A 129 -8.57 24.46 -1.26
N VAL A 130 -9.74 24.38 -0.63
CA VAL A 130 -10.80 25.41 -0.66
C VAL A 130 -11.20 25.88 0.75
N LEU A 131 -10.32 25.62 1.71
CA LEU A 131 -10.49 25.98 3.11
C LEU A 131 -10.22 27.48 3.30
N ASP A 132 -11.06 28.14 4.08
CA ASP A 132 -10.84 29.54 4.47
C ASP A 132 -10.04 29.61 5.79
N GLU A 133 -9.40 30.74 6.07
CA GLU A 133 -8.53 30.94 7.25
C GLU A 133 -9.28 30.68 8.58
N GLU A 134 -10.56 31.07 8.65
CA GLU A 134 -11.40 30.90 9.85
C GLU A 134 -11.74 29.42 10.14
N GLU A 135 -11.65 28.56 9.13
CA GLU A 135 -12.02 27.14 9.21
C GLU A 135 -10.81 26.24 9.51
N GLU A 136 -9.59 26.79 9.46
CA GLU A 136 -8.35 26.03 9.67
C GLU A 136 -8.29 25.35 11.03
N GLU A 137 -8.74 26.03 12.08
CA GLU A 137 -8.67 25.51 13.44
C GLU A 137 -9.51 24.23 13.57
N LEU A 138 -10.73 24.23 13.03
CA LEU A 138 -11.59 23.05 13.01
C LEU A 138 -11.00 21.94 12.12
N TRP A 139 -10.38 22.31 11.00
CA TRP A 139 -9.79 21.37 10.05
C TRP A 139 -8.49 20.70 10.54
N LYS A 140 -7.76 21.28 11.51
CA LYS A 140 -6.51 20.70 12.05
C LYS A 140 -6.66 19.26 12.57
N SER A 141 -7.85 18.92 13.08
CA SER A 141 -8.16 17.58 13.58
C SER A 141 -8.68 16.62 12.49
N ALA A 142 -8.92 17.12 11.26
CA ALA A 142 -9.47 16.33 10.17
C ALA A 142 -8.43 15.32 9.67
N THR A 143 -8.85 14.06 9.57
CA THR A 143 -8.02 12.96 9.08
C THR A 143 -8.72 12.21 7.96
N ILE A 144 -7.97 11.34 7.26
CA ILE A 144 -8.49 10.49 6.18
C ILE A 144 -9.69 9.65 6.67
N ASP A 145 -9.69 9.23 7.93
CA ASP A 145 -10.74 8.38 8.50
C ASP A 145 -12.02 9.16 8.87
N LEU A 146 -11.95 10.50 8.89
CA LEU A 146 -13.11 11.39 9.06
C LEU A 146 -13.73 11.81 7.71
N MET A 147 -13.12 11.44 6.58
CA MET A 147 -13.70 11.71 5.27
C MET A 147 -14.78 10.68 4.92
N SER A 148 -15.78 11.11 4.14
CA SER A 148 -16.87 10.24 3.70
C SER A 148 -16.35 9.19 2.72
N ASP A 149 -16.89 7.98 2.79
CA ASP A 149 -16.71 6.98 1.74
C ASP A 149 -17.51 7.41 0.51
N GLU A 150 -16.88 7.28 -0.66
CA GLU A 150 -17.47 7.60 -1.97
C GLU A 150 -17.40 6.35 -2.84
N GLU A 151 -18.56 5.73 -3.07
CA GLU A 151 -18.68 4.47 -3.81
C GLU A 151 -19.50 4.67 -5.07
N ASP A 152 -19.11 3.99 -6.15
CA ASP A 152 -19.86 4.04 -7.40
C ASP A 152 -21.19 3.30 -7.20
N GLY A 153 -22.30 3.97 -7.52
CA GLY A 153 -23.62 3.41 -7.30
C GLY A 153 -24.70 4.05 -8.17
N ILE A 154 -25.91 3.49 -8.06
CA ILE A 154 -27.08 3.95 -8.80
C ILE A 154 -28.22 4.15 -7.80
N VAL A 155 -28.77 5.37 -7.75
CA VAL A 155 -29.92 5.71 -6.90
C VAL A 155 -31.02 6.25 -7.81
N GLY A 156 -32.19 5.61 -7.81
CA GLY A 156 -33.33 6.05 -8.64
C GLY A 156 -33.05 6.09 -10.14
N GLY A 157 -32.16 5.23 -10.65
CA GLY A 157 -31.76 5.19 -12.07
C GLY A 157 -30.65 6.19 -12.45
N VAL A 158 -30.16 7.00 -11.51
CA VAL A 158 -29.06 7.93 -11.73
C VAL A 158 -27.77 7.30 -11.21
N SER A 159 -26.74 7.22 -12.06
CA SER A 159 -25.39 6.78 -11.67
C SER A 159 -24.58 7.92 -11.05
N GLY A 160 -23.83 7.62 -10.00
CA GLY A 160 -23.01 8.60 -9.30
C GLY A 160 -22.33 8.03 -8.06
N TRP A 161 -21.77 8.91 -7.24
CA TRP A 161 -21.09 8.52 -6.01
C TRP A 161 -22.04 8.53 -4.82
N ILE A 162 -22.32 7.35 -4.26
CA ILE A 162 -23.01 7.21 -2.98
C ILE A 162 -22.05 7.69 -1.90
N VAL A 163 -22.42 8.77 -1.21
CA VAL A 163 -21.60 9.38 -0.16
C VAL A 163 -22.05 8.91 1.22
N ARG A 164 -21.16 8.26 1.96
CA ARG A 164 -21.43 7.79 3.34
C ARG A 164 -20.48 8.45 4.34
N PRO A 165 -20.95 9.42 5.15
CA PRO A 165 -20.11 10.01 6.19
C PRO A 165 -19.85 9.02 7.34
N PRO A 166 -18.68 9.08 8.00
CA PRO A 166 -18.43 8.25 9.18
C PRO A 166 -19.35 8.64 10.33
N SER A 167 -19.89 7.66 11.06
CA SER A 167 -20.80 7.89 12.19
C SER A 167 -20.15 8.60 13.37
N PHE A 168 -18.83 8.51 13.50
CA PHE A 168 -18.04 9.12 14.56
C PHE A 168 -17.51 10.51 14.22
N ARG A 169 -17.89 11.07 13.05
CA ARG A 169 -17.53 12.45 12.68
C ARG A 169 -18.41 13.44 13.45
N SER A 170 -17.80 14.48 14.02
CA SER A 170 -18.56 15.53 14.70
C SER A 170 -19.53 16.24 13.75
N GLN A 171 -20.59 16.82 14.33
CA GLN A 171 -21.58 17.59 13.57
C GLN A 171 -20.93 18.81 12.91
N GLU A 172 -20.09 19.56 13.65
CA GLU A 172 -19.35 20.71 13.14
C GLU A 172 -18.47 20.35 11.93
N LEU A 173 -17.71 19.25 11.99
CA LEU A 173 -16.88 18.81 10.87
C LEU A 173 -17.74 18.31 9.69
N THR A 174 -18.91 17.75 9.97
CA THR A 174 -19.87 17.35 8.92
C THR A 174 -20.40 18.57 8.17
N GLU A 175 -20.75 19.63 8.87
CA GLU A 175 -21.20 20.90 8.29
C GLU A 175 -20.08 21.55 7.49
N LEU A 176 -18.88 21.66 8.05
CA LEU A 176 -17.70 22.18 7.33
C LEU A 176 -17.43 21.36 6.06
N CYS A 177 -17.46 20.02 6.13
CA CYS A 177 -17.29 19.17 4.96
C CYS A 177 -18.35 19.40 3.86
N ALA A 178 -19.58 19.78 4.23
CA ALA A 178 -20.64 20.10 3.29
C ALA A 178 -20.43 21.49 2.65
N THR A 179 -20.00 22.47 3.44
CA THR A 179 -19.60 23.80 2.95
C THR A 179 -18.45 23.70 1.95
N LEU A 180 -17.37 23.01 2.32
CA LEU A 180 -16.21 22.81 1.45
C LEU A 180 -16.58 22.04 0.17
N GLN A 181 -17.48 21.05 0.27
CA GLN A 181 -17.99 20.35 -0.91
C GLN A 181 -18.74 21.29 -1.85
N SER A 182 -19.58 22.17 -1.31
CA SER A 182 -20.34 23.14 -2.10
C SER A 182 -19.39 24.11 -2.84
N ARG A 183 -18.31 24.54 -2.18
CA ARG A 183 -17.24 25.36 -2.81
C ARG A 183 -16.52 24.62 -3.94
N LEU A 184 -16.20 23.33 -3.73
CA LEU A 184 -15.61 22.49 -4.78
C LEU A 184 -16.55 22.36 -5.98
N GLU A 185 -17.83 22.09 -5.76
CA GLU A 185 -18.82 21.91 -6.84
C GLU A 185 -19.14 23.20 -7.59
N ALA A 186 -18.98 24.35 -6.94
CA ALA A 186 -19.04 25.66 -7.61
C ALA A 186 -17.88 25.87 -8.60
N THR A 187 -16.78 25.13 -8.47
CA THR A 187 -15.64 25.21 -9.39
C THR A 187 -15.91 24.39 -10.66
N PRO A 188 -15.99 25.00 -11.85
CA PRO A 188 -16.34 24.29 -13.09
C PRO A 188 -15.41 23.13 -13.42
N LYS A 189 -14.10 23.30 -13.15
CA LYS A 189 -13.08 22.27 -13.34
C LYS A 189 -13.32 21.03 -12.48
N TYR A 190 -13.70 21.23 -11.22
CA TYR A 190 -14.00 20.13 -10.31
C TYR A 190 -15.23 19.37 -10.78
N ARG A 191 -16.31 20.09 -11.10
CA ARG A 191 -17.57 19.51 -11.62
C ARG A 191 -17.38 18.72 -12.92
N ALA A 192 -16.52 19.18 -13.82
CA ALA A 192 -16.26 18.48 -15.09
C ALA A 192 -15.48 17.16 -14.93
N THR A 193 -14.75 17.00 -13.81
CA THR A 193 -13.81 15.88 -13.60
C THR A 193 -14.28 14.86 -12.57
N HIS A 194 -15.33 15.16 -11.81
CA HIS A 194 -15.84 14.32 -10.74
C HIS A 194 -17.25 13.82 -11.06
N HIS A 195 -17.56 12.61 -10.60
CA HIS A 195 -18.92 12.09 -10.71
C HIS A 195 -19.85 12.92 -9.83
N ARG A 196 -21.10 13.01 -10.28
CA ARG A 196 -22.18 13.56 -9.46
C ARG A 196 -22.28 12.72 -8.19
N ARG A 197 -22.34 13.39 -7.04
CA ARG A 197 -22.64 12.77 -5.75
C ARG A 197 -24.15 12.55 -5.61
N LEU A 198 -24.53 11.39 -5.08
CA LEU A 198 -25.89 10.90 -4.88
C LEU A 198 -26.20 10.74 -3.39
#